data_AF-A0A167UTW2-F1
#
_entry.id   AF-A0A167UTW2-F1
#
_cell.length_a   1.000
_cell.length_b   1.000
_cell.length_c   1.000
_cell.angle_alpha   90.00
_cell.angle_beta   90.00
_cell.angle_gamma   90.00
#
_symmetry.space_group_name_H-M   'P 1'
#
loop_
_entity.id
_entity.type
_entity.pdbx_description
1 polymer ?
#
loop_
_entity_poly.entity_id
_entity_poly.type
_entity_poly.pdbx_seq_one_letter_code
_entity_poly.pdbx_strand_id
1 'polypeptide(L)'
;MGEDRPEGATKESKAINFKWTPELVKIGTSRGAMHPSLGPIEEHNGFRIFKYRPGMTLPDPADTRECLRWAGLSDKKIIEVEQKFNQLYPDYQGPSCGYAEKYHRTGYTEIIFPKVEKMLDMFIQGMHDDHDEVEKTHKAFIEKGIQLGLRLEFAIFCGLHKDDPRAIENPYLFEKDWFWMGPASIMTDTLISFWRGVKKCMVSKLLYDEKAFTCDGTWVVREGETIDQAKARADDRERERLREQAENEYQAEREREKEGLEKLCAEEDAIWAEQDRQAEMLKRQSIDKAAQPKVN
;
A
#
# COMPACT_ATOMS: atom_id res chain seq x y z
N MET A 1 41.16 1.28 -28.67
CA MET A 1 40.21 2.19 -29.34
C MET A 1 39.17 1.34 -30.05
N GLY A 2 37.88 1.62 -29.82
CA GLY A 2 36.69 0.96 -30.40
C GLY A 2 36.41 -0.42 -29.78
N GLU A 3 35.50 -0.63 -28.82
CA GLU A 3 34.03 -0.45 -28.85
C GLU A 3 33.36 -1.02 -30.09
N ASP A 4 32.72 -2.18 -29.93
CA ASP A 4 31.45 -2.51 -30.59
C ASP A 4 30.58 -3.29 -29.60
N ARG A 5 29.51 -2.63 -29.16
CA ARG A 5 28.44 -3.20 -28.33
C ARG A 5 27.50 -4.00 -29.23
N PRO A 6 27.00 -5.18 -28.82
CA PRO A 6 25.90 -5.80 -29.54
C PRO A 6 24.63 -4.98 -29.34
N GLU A 7 24.00 -4.70 -30.48
CA GLU A 7 22.77 -3.96 -30.68
C GLU A 7 21.63 -4.45 -29.79
N GLY A 8 20.83 -3.49 -29.33
CA GLY A 8 19.70 -3.70 -28.44
C GLY A 8 18.64 -4.60 -29.07
N ALA A 9 18.39 -5.75 -28.44
CA ALA A 9 17.15 -6.47 -28.60
C ALA A 9 16.10 -5.84 -27.68
N THR A 10 15.22 -5.03 -28.25
CA THR A 10 13.88 -4.76 -27.71
C THR A 10 13.20 -6.08 -27.40
N LYS A 11 13.20 -6.49 -26.13
CA LYS A 11 12.27 -7.52 -25.65
C LYS A 11 10.87 -6.89 -25.64
N GLU A 12 10.16 -7.08 -26.75
CA GLU A 12 8.70 -7.00 -26.78
C GLU A 12 8.15 -7.72 -25.55
N SER A 13 7.33 -7.02 -24.78
CA SER A 13 6.58 -7.61 -23.67
C SER A 13 5.64 -8.66 -24.26
N LYS A 14 6.05 -9.93 -24.27
CA LYS A 14 5.14 -11.03 -24.58
C LYS A 14 3.95 -10.90 -23.64
N ALA A 15 2.77 -10.71 -24.21
CA ALA A 15 1.52 -10.83 -23.48
C ALA A 15 1.56 -12.15 -22.70
N ILE A 16 1.53 -12.05 -21.38
CA ILE A 16 1.45 -13.22 -20.51
C ILE A 16 0.06 -13.79 -20.74
N ASN A 17 -0.05 -14.80 -21.61
CA ASN A 17 -1.28 -15.55 -21.80
C ASN A 17 -1.57 -16.31 -20.51
N PHE A 18 -2.41 -15.72 -19.67
CA PHE A 18 -2.87 -16.30 -18.42
C PHE A 18 -3.82 -17.46 -18.74
N LYS A 19 -3.37 -18.70 -18.54
CA LYS A 19 -4.28 -19.85 -18.51
C LYS A 19 -4.85 -19.93 -17.09
N TRP A 20 -6.06 -19.43 -16.96
CA TRP A 20 -6.87 -19.56 -15.74
C TRP A 20 -6.93 -21.05 -15.35
N THR A 21 -6.25 -21.47 -14.28
CA THR A 21 -6.32 -22.84 -13.78
C THR A 21 -7.20 -22.93 -12.54
N PRO A 22 -8.14 -23.89 -12.48
CA PRO A 22 -8.95 -24.13 -11.30
C PRO A 22 -8.14 -24.34 -10.01
N GLU A 23 -6.89 -24.81 -10.09
CA GLU A 23 -6.05 -25.04 -8.90
C GLU A 23 -5.58 -23.75 -8.22
N LEU A 24 -5.20 -22.72 -8.98
CA LEU A 24 -4.79 -21.43 -8.39
C LEU A 24 -5.96 -20.71 -7.74
N VAL A 25 -7.16 -20.93 -8.29
CA VAL A 25 -8.35 -20.27 -7.77
C VAL A 25 -8.94 -21.00 -6.56
N LYS A 26 -8.84 -22.34 -6.48
CA LYS A 26 -9.22 -23.09 -5.27
C LYS A 26 -8.47 -22.63 -4.01
N ILE A 27 -7.22 -22.19 -4.18
CA ILE A 27 -6.33 -21.73 -3.10
C ILE A 27 -6.66 -20.29 -2.64
N GLY A 28 -7.21 -19.45 -3.54
CA GLY A 28 -7.54 -18.03 -3.28
C GLY A 28 -8.95 -17.76 -2.74
N THR A 29 -9.69 -18.80 -2.32
CA THR A 29 -11.16 -18.73 -2.10
C THR A 29 -11.63 -18.09 -0.78
N SER A 30 -10.82 -17.30 -0.11
CA SER A 30 -11.36 -16.20 0.66
C SER A 30 -10.29 -15.14 0.86
N ARG A 31 -10.65 -13.91 0.53
CA ARG A 31 -9.82 -12.73 0.75
C ARG A 31 -9.33 -12.72 2.20
N GLY A 32 -8.09 -13.15 2.42
CA GLY A 32 -7.43 -13.17 3.72
C GLY A 32 -7.60 -14.42 4.59
N ALA A 33 -8.05 -15.57 4.06
CA ALA A 33 -7.77 -16.86 4.72
C ALA A 33 -6.46 -17.49 4.24
N MET A 34 -5.85 -16.96 3.18
CA MET A 34 -4.52 -17.35 2.74
C MET A 34 -3.73 -16.13 2.28
N HIS A 35 -2.48 -16.06 2.67
CA HIS A 35 -1.49 -15.16 2.11
C HIS A 35 -0.58 -15.96 1.15
N PRO A 36 -0.30 -15.51 -0.08
CA PRO A 36 0.52 -16.26 -1.03
C PRO A 36 1.89 -16.71 -0.48
N SER A 37 2.53 -15.85 0.34
CA SER A 37 3.82 -16.14 0.97
C SER A 37 3.76 -16.75 2.38
N LEU A 38 2.70 -16.51 3.18
CA LEU A 38 2.62 -17.02 4.57
C LEU A 38 1.79 -18.31 4.67
N GLY A 39 1.06 -18.67 3.62
CA GLY A 39 0.12 -19.77 3.63
C GLY A 39 -1.20 -19.42 4.35
N PRO A 40 -1.93 -20.44 4.84
CA PRO A 40 -3.21 -20.25 5.52
C PRO A 40 -3.12 -19.32 6.73
N ILE A 41 -4.12 -18.45 6.87
CA ILE A 41 -4.28 -17.52 7.98
C ILE A 41 -5.32 -18.14 8.93
N GLU A 42 -4.93 -18.35 10.18
CA GLU A 42 -5.83 -18.89 11.19
C GLU A 42 -6.87 -17.84 11.58
N GLU A 43 -8.13 -18.26 11.76
CA GLU A 43 -9.18 -17.42 12.32
C GLU A 43 -9.57 -17.90 13.72
N HIS A 44 -9.69 -16.98 14.66
CA HIS A 44 -10.13 -17.25 16.02
C HIS A 44 -11.09 -16.16 16.49
N ASN A 45 -12.30 -16.55 16.87
CA ASN A 45 -13.39 -15.64 17.24
C ASN A 45 -13.65 -14.53 16.19
N GLY A 46 -13.54 -14.88 14.90
CA GLY A 46 -13.71 -13.92 13.79
C GLY A 46 -12.50 -13.01 13.55
N PHE A 47 -11.40 -13.16 14.30
CA PHE A 47 -10.17 -12.40 14.09
C PHE A 47 -9.10 -13.25 13.43
N ARG A 48 -8.45 -12.67 12.42
CA ARG A 48 -7.28 -13.27 11.76
C ARG A 48 -6.06 -13.23 12.67
N ILE A 49 -5.57 -14.42 12.98
CA ILE A 49 -4.36 -14.68 13.72
C ILE A 49 -3.21 -14.91 12.74
N PHE A 50 -2.18 -14.09 12.89
CA PHE A 50 -0.92 -14.22 12.18
C PHE A 50 0.14 -14.54 13.23
N LYS A 51 0.49 -15.82 13.35
CA LYS A 51 1.50 -16.30 14.30
C LYS A 51 2.70 -16.82 13.54
N TYR A 52 3.86 -16.27 13.88
CA TYR A 52 5.14 -16.87 13.48
C TYR A 52 5.26 -18.27 14.08
N ARG A 53 5.77 -19.21 13.28
CA ARG A 53 6.15 -20.55 13.73
C ARG A 53 7.68 -20.67 13.55
N PRO A 54 8.41 -21.25 14.52
CA PRO A 54 9.85 -21.45 14.37
C PRO A 54 10.19 -22.17 13.06
N GLY A 55 11.13 -21.61 12.29
CA GLY A 55 11.53 -22.13 10.98
C GLY A 55 10.72 -21.58 9.79
N MET A 56 9.71 -20.72 10.03
CA MET A 56 9.04 -20.01 8.96
C MET A 56 9.98 -18.98 8.33
N THR A 57 10.21 -19.09 7.03
CA THR A 57 10.94 -18.07 6.27
C THR A 57 10.13 -16.78 6.25
N LEU A 58 10.78 -15.66 6.53
CA LEU A 58 10.22 -14.32 6.50
C LEU A 58 11.21 -13.41 5.77
N PRO A 59 10.74 -12.32 5.13
CA PRO A 59 11.64 -11.38 4.49
C PRO A 59 12.51 -10.69 5.54
N ASP A 60 13.74 -10.33 5.17
CA ASP A 60 14.56 -9.46 6.01
C ASP A 60 13.91 -8.07 6.04
N PRO A 61 13.56 -7.52 7.23
CA PRO A 61 13.02 -6.17 7.29
C PRO A 61 13.90 -5.08 6.67
N ALA A 62 15.22 -5.28 6.64
CA ALA A 62 16.15 -4.38 5.98
C ALA A 62 16.07 -4.47 4.45
N ASP A 63 15.68 -5.62 3.89
CA ASP A 63 15.37 -5.77 2.46
C ASP A 63 13.96 -5.27 2.16
N THR A 64 13.87 -3.96 1.96
CA THR A 64 12.61 -3.29 1.60
C THR A 64 11.97 -3.87 0.33
N ARG A 65 12.78 -4.28 -0.65
CA ARG A 65 12.24 -4.83 -1.92
C ARG A 65 11.64 -6.20 -1.68
N GLU A 66 12.30 -7.05 -0.89
CA GLU A 66 11.73 -8.34 -0.50
C GLU A 66 10.42 -8.15 0.27
N CYS A 67 10.38 -7.26 1.26
CA CYS A 67 9.17 -6.96 2.00
C CYS A 67 8.01 -6.50 1.10
N LEU A 68 8.28 -5.66 0.09
CA LEU A 68 7.25 -5.22 -0.87
C LEU A 68 6.79 -6.34 -1.81
N ARG A 69 7.65 -7.31 -2.16
CA ARG A 69 7.20 -8.51 -2.88
C ARG A 69 6.25 -9.33 -2.03
N TRP A 70 6.56 -9.49 -0.75
CA TRP A 70 5.71 -10.17 0.22
C TRP A 70 4.40 -9.41 0.47
N ALA A 71 4.39 -8.09 0.38
CA ALA A 71 3.17 -7.29 0.40
C ALA A 71 2.31 -7.47 -0.87
N GLY A 72 2.93 -7.87 -1.99
CA GLY A 72 2.25 -8.23 -3.24
C GLY A 72 2.64 -7.42 -4.47
N LEU A 73 3.65 -6.54 -4.38
CA LEU A 73 4.07 -5.71 -5.50
C LEU A 73 5.02 -6.45 -6.45
N SER A 74 4.82 -6.23 -7.76
CA SER A 74 5.69 -6.74 -8.81
C SER A 74 7.07 -6.07 -8.80
N ASP A 75 8.10 -6.75 -9.28
CA ASP A 75 9.47 -6.19 -9.32
C ASP A 75 9.55 -4.87 -10.08
N LYS A 76 8.84 -4.79 -11.21
CA LYS A 76 8.75 -3.55 -12.01
C LYS A 76 8.18 -2.41 -11.16
N LYS A 77 7.05 -2.66 -10.48
CA LYS A 77 6.38 -1.64 -9.66
C LYS A 77 7.22 -1.24 -8.45
N ILE A 78 7.92 -2.18 -7.81
CA ILE A 78 8.83 -1.89 -6.70
C ILE A 78 9.91 -0.90 -7.12
N ILE A 79 10.52 -1.10 -8.29
CA ILE A 79 11.55 -0.19 -8.82
C ILE A 79 10.96 1.20 -9.06
N GLU A 80 9.77 1.31 -9.67
CA GLU A 80 9.09 2.58 -9.93
C GLU A 80 8.78 3.33 -8.62
N VAL A 81 8.22 2.64 -7.63
CA VAL A 81 7.90 3.21 -6.31
C VAL A 81 9.17 3.64 -5.58
N GLU A 82 10.24 2.86 -5.65
CA GLU A 82 11.53 3.19 -5.05
C GLU A 82 12.16 4.42 -5.68
N GLN A 83 12.12 4.53 -7.01
CA GLN A 83 12.59 5.72 -7.72
C GLN A 83 11.81 6.96 -7.29
N LYS A 84 10.47 6.87 -7.23
CA LYS A 84 9.61 7.97 -6.76
C LYS A 84 9.89 8.32 -5.29
N PHE A 85 10.10 7.31 -4.44
CA PHE A 85 10.45 7.50 -3.03
C PHE A 85 11.77 8.26 -2.88
N ASN A 86 12.82 7.85 -3.60
CA ASN A 86 14.12 8.51 -3.53
C ASN A 86 14.09 9.93 -4.09
N GLN A 87 13.21 10.22 -5.05
CA GLN A 87 12.99 11.59 -5.56
C GLN A 87 12.29 12.48 -4.53
N LEU A 88 11.28 11.95 -3.83
CA LEU A 88 10.52 12.71 -2.83
C LEU A 88 11.23 12.83 -1.48
N TYR A 89 12.09 11.87 -1.15
CA TYR A 89 12.80 11.79 0.12
C TYR A 89 14.30 11.46 -0.08
N PRO A 90 15.06 12.34 -0.75
CA PRO A 90 16.48 12.10 -1.05
C PRO A 90 17.33 11.93 0.21
N ASP A 91 16.95 12.58 1.31
CA ASP A 91 17.67 12.56 2.58
C ASP A 91 17.08 11.56 3.60
N TYR A 92 16.23 10.62 3.15
CA TYR A 92 15.61 9.66 4.07
C TYR A 92 16.66 8.76 4.74
N GLN A 93 16.77 8.88 6.06
CA GLN A 93 17.56 7.98 6.90
C GLN A 93 16.63 7.07 7.69
N GLY A 94 16.43 5.85 7.18
CA GLY A 94 15.68 4.81 7.87
C GLY A 94 16.53 4.02 8.87
N PRO A 95 15.90 3.26 9.79
CA PRO A 95 16.61 2.33 10.65
C PRO A 95 17.35 1.28 9.81
N SER A 96 18.61 1.00 10.15
CA SER A 96 19.44 0.01 9.44
C SER A 96 18.84 -1.40 9.48
N CYS A 97 18.15 -1.74 10.57
CA CYS A 97 17.44 -3.01 10.73
C CYS A 97 16.08 -3.06 10.03
N GLY A 98 15.63 -1.95 9.42
CA GLY A 98 14.36 -1.87 8.67
C GLY A 98 13.09 -1.68 9.50
N TYR A 99 13.18 -1.70 10.83
CA TYR A 99 12.05 -1.49 11.74
C TYR A 99 12.37 -0.50 12.86
N ALA A 100 11.34 0.10 13.46
CA ALA A 100 11.46 1.08 14.54
C ALA A 100 10.29 0.96 15.53
N GLU A 101 10.43 1.58 16.70
CA GLU A 101 9.33 1.79 17.64
C GLU A 101 8.53 3.02 17.20
N LYS A 102 7.20 2.90 17.15
CA LYS A 102 6.26 4.01 17.06
C LYS A 102 5.48 4.13 18.36
N TYR A 103 5.49 5.34 18.90
CA TYR A 103 4.78 5.68 20.13
C TYR A 103 3.46 6.32 19.79
N HIS A 104 2.37 5.79 20.35
CA HIS A 104 1.03 6.34 20.16
C HIS A 104 0.63 7.21 21.35
N ARG A 105 -0.14 8.26 21.09
CA ARG A 105 -0.73 9.14 22.12
C ARG A 105 -1.58 8.42 23.17
N THR A 106 -2.06 7.21 22.85
CA THR A 106 -2.79 6.34 23.77
C THR A 106 -1.89 5.65 24.80
N GLY A 107 -0.57 5.88 24.73
CA GLY A 107 0.44 5.22 25.58
C GLY A 107 0.86 3.84 25.09
N TYR A 108 0.39 3.42 23.90
CA TYR A 108 0.72 2.14 23.30
C TYR A 108 1.95 2.27 22.40
N THR A 109 2.90 1.35 22.52
CA THR A 109 4.07 1.27 21.61
C THR A 109 3.84 0.15 20.60
N GLU A 110 4.21 0.39 19.34
CA GLU A 110 4.22 -0.67 18.32
C GLU A 110 5.54 -0.71 17.54
N ILE A 111 5.87 -1.87 16.98
CA ILE A 111 6.94 -1.99 16.00
C ILE A 111 6.39 -1.69 14.60
N ILE A 112 7.00 -0.74 13.90
CA ILE A 112 6.69 -0.33 12.53
C ILE A 112 7.84 -0.62 11.57
N PHE A 113 7.54 -0.59 10.27
CA PHE A 113 8.50 -0.83 9.19
C PHE A 113 8.48 0.38 8.25
N PRO A 114 9.09 1.51 8.67
CA PRO A 114 8.73 2.84 8.18
C PRO A 114 8.95 3.02 6.68
N LYS A 115 10.04 2.46 6.13
CA LYS A 115 10.33 2.58 4.70
C LYS A 115 9.35 1.76 3.85
N VAL A 116 9.07 0.52 4.26
CA VAL A 116 8.12 -0.37 3.57
C VAL A 116 6.72 0.21 3.61
N GLU A 117 6.25 0.60 4.79
CA GLU A 117 4.92 1.18 4.99
C GLU A 117 4.74 2.44 4.14
N LYS A 118 5.72 3.36 4.18
CA LYS A 118 5.66 4.59 3.38
C LYS A 118 5.67 4.35 1.87
N MET A 119 6.47 3.40 1.39
CA MET A 119 6.46 3.02 -0.04
C MET A 119 5.15 2.35 -0.45
N LEU A 120 4.57 1.52 0.42
CA LEU A 120 3.28 0.88 0.17
C LEU A 120 2.15 1.92 0.14
N ASP A 121 2.15 2.88 1.06
CA ASP A 121 1.17 3.97 1.10
C ASP A 121 1.28 4.85 -0.14
N MET A 122 2.50 5.20 -0.57
CA MET A 122 2.72 5.93 -1.83
C MET A 122 2.19 5.17 -3.05
N PHE A 123 2.36 3.85 -3.07
CA PHE A 123 1.81 3.01 -4.13
C PHE A 123 0.28 3.02 -4.10
N ILE A 124 -0.33 2.82 -2.92
CA ILE A 124 -1.78 2.83 -2.73
C ILE A 124 -2.38 4.15 -3.17
N GLN A 125 -1.82 5.28 -2.74
CA GLN A 125 -2.27 6.60 -3.18
C GLN A 125 -2.21 6.74 -4.69
N GLY A 126 -1.08 6.36 -5.31
CA GLY A 126 -0.94 6.42 -6.78
C GLY A 126 -1.89 5.50 -7.55
N MET A 127 -2.39 4.42 -6.96
CA MET A 127 -3.44 3.60 -7.59
C MET A 127 -4.79 4.31 -7.63
N HIS A 128 -5.08 5.19 -6.67
CA HIS A 128 -6.34 5.93 -6.63
C HIS A 128 -6.39 7.11 -7.62
N ASP A 129 -5.24 7.52 -8.15
CA ASP A 129 -5.12 8.48 -9.26
C ASP A 129 -5.48 7.84 -10.63
N ASP A 130 -5.60 6.51 -10.71
CA ASP A 130 -6.02 5.80 -11.91
C ASP A 130 -7.56 5.85 -12.04
N HIS A 131 -8.02 6.53 -13.08
CA HIS A 131 -9.45 6.73 -13.38
C HIS A 131 -9.93 5.97 -14.61
N ASP A 132 -9.16 4.98 -15.06
CA ASP A 132 -9.53 4.16 -16.22
C ASP A 132 -10.84 3.42 -15.93
N GLU A 133 -11.78 3.47 -16.89
CA GLU A 133 -12.95 2.62 -16.84
C GLU A 133 -12.55 1.15 -17.01
N VAL A 134 -13.05 0.30 -16.12
CA VAL A 134 -12.79 -1.14 -16.13
C VAL A 134 -14.09 -1.89 -16.25
N GLU A 135 -14.12 -2.86 -17.16
CA GLU A 135 -15.27 -3.75 -17.33
C GLU A 135 -15.59 -4.45 -16.00
N LYS A 136 -16.88 -4.53 -15.64
CA LYS A 136 -17.34 -5.17 -14.39
C LYS A 136 -17.33 -6.69 -14.50
N THR A 137 -16.14 -7.26 -14.66
CA THR A 137 -15.91 -8.70 -14.64
C THR A 137 -14.74 -9.04 -13.71
N HIS A 138 -14.79 -10.20 -13.06
CA HIS A 138 -13.72 -10.67 -12.17
C HIS A 138 -12.38 -10.77 -12.89
N LYS A 139 -12.41 -11.17 -14.16
CA LYS A 139 -11.22 -11.25 -15.02
C LYS A 139 -10.60 -9.86 -15.24
N ALA A 140 -11.41 -8.87 -15.63
CA ALA A 140 -10.93 -7.52 -15.87
C ALA A 140 -10.33 -6.88 -14.61
N PHE A 141 -10.91 -7.13 -13.43
CA PHE A 141 -10.36 -6.66 -12.16
C PHE A 141 -9.00 -7.29 -11.81
N ILE A 142 -8.84 -8.60 -12.07
CA ILE A 142 -7.54 -9.29 -11.90
C ILE A 142 -6.50 -8.70 -12.88
N GLU A 143 -6.87 -8.56 -14.15
CA GLU A 143 -5.99 -7.99 -15.19
C GLU A 143 -5.57 -6.56 -14.84
N LYS A 144 -6.52 -5.72 -14.38
CA LYS A 144 -6.22 -4.37 -13.90
C LYS A 144 -5.29 -4.39 -12.69
N GLY A 145 -5.48 -5.34 -11.76
CA GLY A 145 -4.57 -5.53 -10.63
C GLY A 145 -3.11 -5.78 -11.06
N ILE A 146 -2.91 -6.62 -12.06
CA ILE A 146 -1.59 -6.90 -12.65
C ILE A 146 -1.04 -5.64 -13.33
N GLN A 147 -1.86 -4.96 -14.14
CA GLN A 147 -1.48 -3.73 -14.85
C GLN A 147 -1.02 -2.64 -13.87
N LEU A 148 -1.75 -2.45 -12.78
CA LEU A 148 -1.44 -1.49 -11.73
C LEU A 148 -0.22 -1.91 -10.88
N GLY A 149 0.27 -3.15 -11.03
CA GLY A 149 1.58 -3.56 -10.54
C GLY A 149 1.57 -4.62 -9.45
N LEU A 150 0.45 -5.31 -9.21
CA LEU A 150 0.44 -6.49 -8.35
C LEU A 150 1.14 -7.67 -9.01
N ARG A 151 1.74 -8.51 -8.17
CA ARG A 151 2.20 -9.85 -8.56
C ARG A 151 1.00 -10.73 -8.90
N LEU A 152 1.22 -11.69 -9.78
CA LEU A 152 0.15 -12.53 -10.31
C LEU A 152 -0.59 -13.30 -9.22
N GLU A 153 0.16 -13.89 -8.29
CA GLU A 153 -0.34 -14.66 -7.16
C GLU A 153 -1.09 -13.80 -6.11
N PHE A 154 -1.00 -12.47 -6.21
CA PHE A 154 -1.76 -11.51 -5.39
C PHE A 154 -2.94 -10.91 -6.16
N ALA A 155 -2.79 -10.67 -7.46
CA ALA A 155 -3.82 -10.08 -8.30
C ALA A 155 -5.09 -10.94 -8.38
N ILE A 156 -4.97 -12.26 -8.20
CA ILE A 156 -6.13 -13.17 -8.16
C ILE A 156 -7.18 -12.78 -7.11
N PHE A 157 -6.77 -12.10 -6.03
CA PHE A 157 -7.66 -11.63 -4.96
C PHE A 157 -8.44 -10.36 -5.33
N CYS A 158 -8.19 -9.79 -6.52
CA CYS A 158 -8.99 -8.68 -7.06
C CYS A 158 -10.29 -9.16 -7.72
N GLY A 159 -10.42 -10.46 -7.98
CA GLY A 159 -11.64 -11.10 -8.49
C GLY A 159 -12.09 -12.24 -7.58
N LEU A 160 -13.26 -12.79 -7.87
CA LEU A 160 -13.78 -14.00 -7.25
C LEU A 160 -13.85 -15.15 -8.26
N HIS A 161 -13.74 -16.37 -7.75
CA HIS A 161 -14.22 -17.54 -8.46
C HIS A 161 -15.70 -17.72 -8.21
N LYS A 162 -16.38 -18.33 -9.17
CA LYS A 162 -17.75 -18.83 -8.99
C LYS A 162 -17.90 -19.90 -7.91
N ASP A 163 -16.80 -20.57 -7.55
CA ASP A 163 -16.75 -21.64 -6.55
C ASP A 163 -16.10 -21.16 -5.23
N ASP A 164 -15.91 -19.85 -5.05
CA ASP A 164 -15.53 -19.28 -3.74
C ASP A 164 -16.68 -19.56 -2.75
N PRO A 165 -16.44 -20.10 -1.54
CA PRO A 165 -17.49 -20.37 -0.56
C PRO A 165 -18.41 -19.17 -0.30
N ARG A 166 -17.89 -17.94 -0.33
CA ARG A 166 -18.69 -16.72 -0.14
C ARG A 166 -19.60 -16.44 -1.33
N ALA A 167 -19.14 -16.77 -2.54
CA ALA A 167 -19.94 -16.69 -3.76
C ALA A 167 -21.00 -17.81 -3.81
N ILE A 168 -20.69 -18.99 -3.28
CA ILE A 168 -21.66 -20.10 -3.15
C ILE A 168 -22.75 -19.74 -2.12
N GLU A 169 -22.36 -19.19 -0.97
CA GLU A 169 -23.29 -18.75 0.08
C GLU A 169 -24.11 -17.53 -0.33
N ASN A 170 -23.50 -16.59 -1.08
CA ASN A 170 -24.16 -15.41 -1.61
C ASN A 170 -23.79 -15.16 -3.10
N PRO A 171 -24.59 -15.71 -4.04
CA PRO A 171 -24.35 -15.50 -5.48
C PRO A 171 -24.34 -14.03 -5.92
N TYR A 172 -25.09 -13.16 -5.22
CA TYR A 172 -25.10 -11.73 -5.51
C TYR A 172 -23.72 -11.08 -5.32
N LEU A 173 -22.91 -11.61 -4.40
CA LEU A 173 -21.52 -11.18 -4.23
C LEU A 173 -20.73 -11.37 -5.52
N PHE A 174 -20.88 -12.51 -6.17
CA PHE A 174 -20.17 -12.79 -7.42
C PHE A 174 -20.71 -11.96 -8.60
N GLU A 175 -22.03 -11.79 -8.68
CA GLU A 175 -22.65 -11.17 -9.85
C GLU A 175 -22.61 -9.64 -9.82
N LYS A 176 -22.74 -9.02 -8.65
CA LYS A 176 -22.96 -7.58 -8.51
C LYS A 176 -22.18 -6.96 -7.36
N ASP A 177 -22.28 -7.51 -6.15
CA ASP A 177 -21.75 -6.90 -4.93
C ASP A 177 -20.24 -7.08 -4.77
N TRP A 178 -19.52 -7.56 -5.78
CA TRP A 178 -18.07 -7.41 -5.87
C TRP A 178 -17.69 -6.09 -6.54
N PHE A 179 -18.46 -5.68 -7.55
CA PHE A 179 -18.17 -4.55 -8.43
C PHE A 179 -18.69 -3.21 -7.91
N TRP A 180 -19.12 -3.15 -6.64
CA TRP A 180 -19.46 -1.88 -5.97
C TRP A 180 -18.21 -1.07 -5.62
N MET A 181 -17.06 -1.73 -5.49
CA MET A 181 -15.76 -1.09 -5.35
C MET A 181 -15.03 -1.06 -6.69
N GLY A 182 -14.27 0.01 -6.94
CA GLY A 182 -13.34 0.05 -8.06
C GLY A 182 -12.11 -0.86 -7.83
N PRO A 183 -11.38 -1.23 -8.88
CA PRO A 183 -10.19 -2.08 -8.78
C PRO A 183 -9.17 -1.57 -7.76
N ALA A 184 -8.86 -0.27 -7.76
CA ALA A 184 -7.93 0.33 -6.79
C ALA A 184 -8.37 0.08 -5.33
N SER A 185 -9.66 0.23 -5.02
CA SER A 185 -10.17 0.01 -3.66
C SER A 185 -10.08 -1.47 -3.26
N ILE A 186 -10.39 -2.39 -4.17
CA ILE A 186 -10.19 -3.82 -3.94
C ILE A 186 -8.70 -4.14 -3.79
N MET A 187 -7.81 -3.53 -4.55
CA MET A 187 -6.37 -3.76 -4.37
C MET A 187 -5.85 -3.26 -3.03
N THR A 188 -6.25 -2.05 -2.63
CA THR A 188 -5.88 -1.42 -1.36
C THR A 188 -6.22 -2.31 -0.17
N ASP A 189 -7.48 -2.75 -0.07
CA ASP A 189 -7.93 -3.65 0.99
C ASP A 189 -7.13 -4.98 1.01
N THR A 190 -6.69 -5.46 -0.16
CA THR A 190 -5.90 -6.70 -0.30
C THR A 190 -4.47 -6.49 0.19
N LEU A 191 -3.80 -5.45 -0.30
CA LEU A 191 -2.43 -5.09 0.06
C LEU A 191 -2.29 -4.79 1.55
N ILE A 192 -3.19 -3.97 2.11
CA ILE A 192 -3.20 -3.63 3.54
C ILE A 192 -3.34 -4.91 4.37
N SER A 193 -4.27 -5.79 3.98
CA SER A 193 -4.49 -7.05 4.69
C SER A 193 -3.27 -7.96 4.66
N PHE A 194 -2.62 -8.07 3.50
CA PHE A 194 -1.45 -8.92 3.33
C PHE A 194 -0.22 -8.38 4.04
N TRP A 195 0.08 -7.10 3.86
CA TRP A 195 1.15 -6.44 4.59
C TRP A 195 0.95 -6.54 6.10
N ARG A 196 -0.27 -6.32 6.60
CA ARG A 196 -0.59 -6.50 8.03
C ARG A 196 -0.25 -7.90 8.53
N GLY A 197 -0.46 -8.93 7.71
CA GLY A 197 -0.09 -10.30 8.04
C GLY A 197 1.42 -10.50 8.14
N VAL A 198 2.16 -10.04 7.13
CA VAL A 198 3.63 -10.10 7.10
C VAL A 198 4.22 -9.34 8.29
N LYS A 199 3.76 -8.11 8.53
CA LYS A 199 4.12 -7.28 9.68
C LYS A 199 3.96 -8.03 11.00
N LYS A 200 2.78 -8.63 11.25
CA LYS A 200 2.52 -9.38 12.49
C LYS A 200 3.45 -10.58 12.66
N CYS A 201 3.75 -11.31 11.59
CA CYS A 201 4.68 -12.44 11.64
C CYS A 201 6.12 -11.97 11.91
N MET A 202 6.57 -10.88 11.29
CA MET A 202 7.89 -10.30 11.54
C MET A 202 8.03 -9.81 12.99
N VAL A 203 7.02 -9.12 13.52
CA VAL A 203 7.01 -8.71 14.95
C VAL A 203 7.03 -9.93 15.87
N SER A 204 6.24 -10.97 15.56
CA SER A 204 6.24 -12.21 16.34
C SER A 204 7.60 -12.91 16.32
N LYS A 205 8.31 -12.86 15.18
CA LYS A 205 9.68 -13.37 15.08
C LYS A 205 10.66 -12.56 15.94
N LEU A 206 10.55 -11.22 15.96
CA LEU A 206 11.39 -10.39 16.83
C LEU A 206 11.19 -10.71 18.32
N LEU A 207 9.94 -10.97 18.72
CA LEU A 207 9.63 -11.42 20.09
C LEU A 207 10.24 -12.80 20.38
N TYR A 208 10.14 -13.74 19.45
CA TYR A 208 10.71 -15.08 19.59
C TYR A 208 12.25 -15.05 19.67
N ASP A 209 12.88 -14.20 18.86
CA ASP A 209 14.34 -14.03 18.81
C ASP A 209 14.88 -13.12 19.95
N GLU A 210 14.04 -12.74 20.92
CA GLU A 210 14.34 -11.81 22.04
C GLU A 210 14.90 -10.44 21.59
N LYS A 211 14.61 -10.04 20.36
CA LYS A 211 14.92 -8.71 19.80
C LYS A 211 13.82 -7.69 20.06
N ALA A 212 12.73 -8.13 20.67
CA ALA A 212 11.61 -7.32 21.11
C ALA A 212 11.00 -7.93 22.36
N PHE A 213 10.21 -7.15 23.11
CA PHE A 213 9.41 -7.64 24.21
C PHE A 213 8.04 -6.94 24.24
N THR A 214 7.13 -7.46 25.08
CA THR A 214 5.78 -6.90 25.25
C THR A 214 5.59 -6.34 26.66
N CYS A 215 5.11 -5.10 26.74
CA CYS A 215 4.71 -4.39 27.96
C CYS A 215 3.91 -3.16 27.54
N ASP A 216 2.58 -3.16 27.70
CA ASP A 216 1.68 -2.11 27.17
C ASP A 216 2.00 -1.72 25.71
N GLY A 217 2.24 -2.72 24.87
CA GLY A 217 2.76 -2.54 23.50
C GLY A 217 3.85 -3.52 23.15
N THR A 218 4.50 -3.30 22.01
CA THR A 218 5.70 -4.00 21.55
C THR A 218 6.88 -3.06 21.48
N TRP A 219 7.95 -3.43 22.18
CA TRP A 219 9.18 -2.65 22.33
C TRP A 219 10.35 -3.37 21.70
N VAL A 220 11.27 -2.62 21.10
CA VAL A 220 12.48 -3.15 20.46
C VAL A 220 13.61 -3.21 21.50
N VAL A 221 14.36 -4.31 21.50
CA VAL A 221 15.65 -4.40 22.20
C VAL A 221 16.71 -3.78 21.29
N ARG A 222 17.34 -2.69 21.75
CA ARG A 222 18.32 -1.95 20.95
C ARG A 222 19.61 -2.75 20.78
N GLU A 223 20.36 -2.43 19.74
CA GLU A 223 21.67 -3.06 19.53
C GLU A 223 22.59 -2.80 20.74
N GLY A 224 23.18 -3.87 21.29
CA GLY A 224 24.00 -3.82 22.51
C GLY A 224 23.22 -3.80 23.83
N GLU A 225 21.88 -3.81 23.79
CA GLU A 225 21.01 -3.84 24.98
C GLU A 225 20.60 -5.29 25.30
N THR A 226 20.54 -5.66 26.59
CA THR A 226 19.90 -6.91 27.02
C THR A 226 18.39 -6.73 27.18
N ILE A 227 17.61 -7.82 27.16
CA ILE A 227 16.16 -7.73 27.34
C ILE A 227 15.76 -7.09 28.69
N ASP A 228 16.56 -7.31 29.75
CA ASP A 228 16.30 -6.72 31.07
C ASP A 228 16.61 -5.22 31.09
N GLN A 229 17.66 -4.79 30.38
CA GLN A 229 17.94 -3.36 30.19
C GLN A 229 16.83 -2.68 29.38
N ALA A 230 16.34 -3.35 28.33
CA ALA A 230 15.24 -2.84 27.50
C ALA A 230 13.93 -2.70 28.30
N LYS A 231 13.62 -3.66 29.17
CA LYS A 231 12.49 -3.58 30.10
C LYS A 231 12.65 -2.45 31.11
N ALA A 232 13.84 -2.26 31.67
CA ALA A 232 14.12 -1.19 32.63
C ALA A 232 13.96 0.21 32.00
N ARG A 233 14.25 0.36 30.70
CA ARG A 233 14.01 1.59 29.94
C ARG A 233 12.52 1.92 29.79
N ALA A 234 11.64 0.92 29.74
CA ALA A 234 10.19 1.10 29.59
C ALA A 234 9.50 1.43 30.94
N ASP A 235 10.08 2.33 31.74
CA ASP A 235 9.48 2.80 32.99
C ASP A 235 8.31 3.78 32.75
N ASP A 236 7.57 4.12 33.81
CA ASP A 236 6.39 5.01 33.70
C ASP A 236 6.76 6.41 33.20
N ARG A 237 7.93 6.92 33.59
CA ARG A 237 8.37 8.28 33.26
C ARG A 237 8.75 8.39 31.79
N GLU A 238 9.45 7.39 31.27
CA GLU A 238 9.80 7.31 29.86
C GLU A 238 8.53 7.13 29.02
N ARG A 239 7.57 6.31 29.46
CA ARG A 239 6.27 6.18 28.80
C ARG A 239 5.50 7.50 28.74
N GLU A 240 5.48 8.29 29.82
CA GLU A 240 4.83 9.59 29.84
C GLU A 240 5.51 10.59 28.90
N ARG A 241 6.85 10.67 28.92
CA ARG A 241 7.65 11.50 28.00
C ARG A 241 7.37 11.16 26.53
N LEU A 242 7.34 9.87 26.20
CA LEU A 242 7.10 9.39 24.84
C LEU A 242 5.67 9.65 24.39
N ARG A 243 4.69 9.60 25.31
CA ARG A 243 3.30 9.95 25.03
C ARG A 243 3.15 11.43 24.69
N GLU A 244 3.81 12.32 25.43
CA GLU A 244 3.82 13.76 25.14
C GLU A 244 4.48 14.03 23.78
N GLN A 245 5.60 13.37 23.50
CA GLN A 245 6.26 13.46 22.20
C GLN A 245 5.33 13.01 21.06
N ALA A 246 4.63 11.88 21.22
CA ALA A 246 3.70 11.37 20.23
C ALA A 246 2.49 12.30 20.00
N GLU A 247 1.99 12.98 21.04
CA GLU A 247 0.95 13.98 20.91
C GLU A 247 1.45 15.19 20.12
N ASN A 248 2.66 15.69 20.40
CA ASN A 248 3.25 16.80 19.67
C ASN A 248 3.49 16.47 18.18
N GLU A 249 4.02 15.27 17.89
CA GLU A 249 4.21 14.79 16.52
C GLU A 249 2.87 14.68 15.77
N TYR A 250 1.83 14.18 16.43
CA TYR A 250 0.48 14.09 15.87
C TYR A 250 -0.10 15.48 15.54
N GLN A 251 0.02 16.45 16.45
CA GLN A 251 -0.45 17.81 16.19
C GLN A 251 0.29 18.44 14.99
N ALA A 252 1.62 18.27 14.92
CA ALA A 252 2.41 18.75 13.79
C ALA A 252 2.07 18.05 12.47
N GLU A 253 1.74 16.75 12.49
CA GLU A 253 1.24 16.04 11.31
C GLU A 253 -0.12 16.58 10.87
N ARG A 254 -1.04 16.80 11.81
CA ARG A 254 -2.37 17.37 11.54
C ARG A 254 -2.32 18.78 10.98
N GLU A 255 -1.41 19.61 11.46
CA GLU A 255 -1.19 20.95 10.93
C GLU A 255 -0.68 20.88 9.49
N ARG A 256 0.29 20.01 9.20
CA ARG A 256 0.80 19.79 7.83
C ARG A 256 -0.27 19.23 6.88
N GLU A 257 -1.10 18.29 7.34
CA GLU A 257 -2.23 17.78 6.55
C GLU A 257 -3.20 18.92 6.21
N LYS A 258 -3.50 19.77 7.19
CA LYS A 258 -4.40 20.91 7.02
C LYS A 258 -3.83 21.91 6.01
N GLU A 259 -2.56 22.28 6.13
CA GLU A 259 -1.87 23.15 5.17
C GLU A 259 -1.85 22.54 3.76
N GLY A 260 -1.61 21.23 3.65
CA GLY A 260 -1.66 20.51 2.39
C GLY A 260 -3.05 20.54 1.74
N LEU A 261 -4.11 20.34 2.54
CA LEU A 261 -5.49 20.43 2.07
C LEU A 261 -5.85 21.84 1.62
N GLU A 262 -5.46 22.86 2.41
CA GLU A 262 -5.66 24.27 2.07
C GLU A 262 -4.97 24.63 0.75
N LYS A 263 -3.78 24.10 0.51
CA LYS A 263 -3.06 24.30 -0.75
C LYS A 263 -3.77 23.63 -1.93
N LEU A 264 -4.25 22.40 -1.78
CA LEU A 264 -5.01 21.70 -2.82
C LEU A 264 -6.32 22.44 -3.16
N CYS A 265 -7.06 22.89 -2.15
CA CYS A 265 -8.26 23.71 -2.36
C CYS A 265 -7.94 25.01 -3.10
N ALA A 266 -6.85 25.68 -2.74
CA ALA A 266 -6.42 26.90 -3.44
C ALA A 266 -6.01 26.64 -4.90
N GLU A 267 -5.37 25.51 -5.18
CA GLU A 267 -5.02 25.09 -6.55
C GLU A 267 -6.28 24.76 -7.37
N GLU A 268 -7.26 24.07 -6.79
CA GLU A 268 -8.56 23.81 -7.43
C GLU A 268 -9.32 25.11 -7.70
N ASP A 269 -9.43 26.01 -6.72
CA ASP A 269 -10.08 27.31 -6.87
C ASP A 269 -9.41 28.15 -7.98
N ALA A 270 -8.08 28.09 -8.10
CA ALA A 270 -7.35 28.76 -9.16
C ALA A 270 -7.65 28.18 -10.55
N ILE A 271 -7.79 26.86 -10.65
CA ILE A 271 -8.20 26.18 -11.90
C ILE A 271 -9.63 26.60 -12.29
N TRP A 272 -10.57 26.59 -11.34
CA TRP A 272 -11.95 27.03 -11.59
C TRP A 272 -12.03 28.49 -12.03
N ALA A 273 -11.31 29.38 -11.35
CA ALA A 273 -11.26 30.79 -11.70
C ALA A 273 -10.68 31.03 -13.11
N GLU A 274 -9.69 30.23 -13.53
CA GLU A 274 -9.12 30.32 -14.88
C GLU A 274 -10.09 29.79 -15.95
N GLN A 275 -10.80 28.69 -15.66
CA GLN A 275 -11.84 28.17 -16.56
C GLN A 275 -12.98 29.19 -16.77
N ASP A 276 -13.42 29.84 -15.70
CA ASP A 276 -14.44 30.91 -15.78
C ASP A 276 -13.95 32.10 -16.61
N ARG A 277 -12.69 32.55 -16.41
CA ARG A 277 -12.08 33.62 -17.24
C ARG A 277 -12.06 33.25 -18.73
N GLN A 278 -11.69 32.01 -19.06
CA GLN A 278 -11.67 31.54 -20.44
C GLN A 278 -13.08 31.46 -21.04
N ALA A 279 -14.07 31.00 -20.27
CA ALA A 279 -15.47 30.96 -20.69
C ALA A 279 -16.03 32.38 -20.96
N GLU A 280 -15.72 33.37 -20.11
CA GLU A 280 -16.11 34.76 -20.33
C GLU A 280 -15.46 35.36 -21.59
N MET A 281 -14.17 35.09 -21.83
CA MET A 281 -13.50 35.52 -23.05
C MET A 281 -14.14 34.93 -24.31
N LEU A 282 -14.44 33.63 -24.31
CA LEU A 282 -15.12 32.96 -25.42
C LEU A 282 -16.52 33.56 -25.67
N LYS A 283 -17.25 33.89 -24.60
CA LYS A 283 -18.57 34.53 -24.69
C LYS A 283 -18.48 35.93 -25.29
N ARG A 284 -17.50 36.74 -24.88
CA ARG A 284 -17.25 38.08 -25.47
C ARG A 284 -16.87 38.00 -26.94
N GLN A 285 -15.95 37.11 -27.32
CA GLN A 285 -15.59 36.89 -28.73
C GLN A 285 -16.78 36.46 -29.59
N SER A 286 -17.70 35.67 -29.02
CA SER A 286 -18.92 35.24 -29.71
C SER A 286 -19.90 36.40 -29.93
N ILE A 287 -20.02 37.30 -28.95
CA ILE A 287 -20.84 38.52 -29.05
C ILE A 287 -20.24 39.50 -30.08
N ASP A 288 -18.93 39.71 -30.06
CA ASP A 288 -18.23 40.60 -31.00
C ASP A 288 -18.31 40.08 -32.45
N LYS A 289 -18.24 38.75 -32.65
CA LYS A 289 -18.48 38.14 -33.97
C LYS A 289 -19.93 38.29 -34.44
N ALA A 290 -20.90 38.21 -33.53
CA ALA A 290 -22.32 38.39 -33.87
C ALA A 290 -22.68 39.87 -34.17
N ALA A 291 -21.89 40.82 -33.66
CA ALA A 291 -22.07 42.25 -33.87
C ALA A 291 -21.43 42.78 -35.18
N GLN A 292 -20.68 41.96 -35.92
CA GLN A 292 -20.15 42.36 -37.23
C GLN A 292 -21.29 42.45 -38.27
N PRO A 293 -21.46 43.60 -38.95
CA PRO A 293 -22.51 43.74 -39.95
C PRO A 293 -22.24 42.79 -41.12
N LYS A 294 -23.27 42.06 -41.56
CA LYS A 294 -23.23 41.29 -42.80
C LYS A 294 -23.06 42.27 -43.96
N VAL A 295 -21.82 42.37 -44.45
CA VAL A 295 -21.53 43.05 -45.72
C VAL A 295 -22.09 42.14 -46.82
N ASN A 296 -23.17 42.59 -47.45
CA ASN A 296 -23.63 42.07 -48.75
C ASN A 296 -22.75 42.62 -49.86
#